data_AF-A0A319C9C7-F1
#
_entry.id   AF-A0A319C9C7-F1
#
_cell.length_a   1.000
_cell.length_b   1.000
_cell.length_c   1.000
_cell.angle_alpha   90.00
_cell.angle_beta   90.00
_cell.angle_gamma   90.00
#
_symmetry.space_group_name_H-M   'P 1'
#
loop_
_entity.id
_entity.type
_entity.pdbx_description
1 polymer ?
#
loop_
_entity_poly.entity_id
_entity_poly.type
_entity_poly.pdbx_seq_one_letter_code
_entity_poly.pdbx_strand_id
1 'polypeptide(L)'
;MEGVHVMAHQPLGGKPLLLDTAHERHMRPLTDTDIFQLSRKRFRSPAQLILSWIVQQNISVVPRTSRITHLTENMNLKRLSTEEMVAMSLITRMVGEFRFSDPRHELGFDIFDEEEDQPAKEWWEEPLIKTNPELLMVM
;
A
#
# COMPACT_ATOMS: atom_id res chain seq x y z
N MET A 1 -6.21 -21.64 1.33
CA MET A 1 -6.79 -20.52 0.56
C MET A 1 -8.26 -20.53 0.90
N GLU A 2 -8.68 -19.60 1.73
CA GLU A 2 -9.99 -19.64 2.42
C GLU A 2 -11.15 -19.11 1.55
N GLY A 3 -10.98 -19.09 0.22
CA GLY A 3 -11.98 -18.51 -0.69
C GLY A 3 -12.11 -16.99 -0.63
N VAL A 4 -11.21 -16.30 0.08
CA VAL A 4 -11.19 -14.83 0.17
C VAL A 4 -10.38 -14.23 -0.98
N HIS A 5 -11.02 -13.36 -1.76
CA HIS A 5 -10.37 -12.62 -2.85
C HIS A 5 -9.69 -11.35 -2.34
N VAL A 6 -8.43 -11.12 -2.71
CA VAL A 6 -7.64 -9.99 -2.24
C VAL A 6 -7.69 -8.83 -3.23
N MET A 7 -7.85 -7.62 -2.71
CA MET A 7 -7.75 -6.36 -3.45
C MET A 7 -6.64 -5.48 -2.86
N ALA A 8 -5.72 -5.03 -3.71
CA ALA A 8 -4.66 -4.13 -3.32
C ALA A 8 -5.16 -2.68 -3.21
N HIS A 9 -5.21 -2.18 -1.98
CA HIS A 9 -5.32 -0.75 -1.68
C HIS A 9 -3.96 -0.06 -1.90
N GLN A 10 -3.97 1.20 -2.36
CA GLN A 10 -2.77 1.99 -2.68
C GLN A 10 -1.73 1.21 -3.52
N PRO A 11 -2.12 0.57 -4.63
CA PRO A 11 -1.23 -0.33 -5.39
C PRO A 11 0.01 0.36 -5.99
N LEU A 12 0.05 1.70 -5.98
CA LEU A 12 1.16 2.53 -6.46
C LEU A 12 1.89 3.28 -5.33
N GLY A 13 1.69 2.88 -4.07
CA GLY A 13 2.31 3.49 -2.88
C GLY A 13 1.54 4.65 -2.26
N GLY A 14 0.36 5.01 -2.77
CA GLY A 14 -0.46 6.10 -2.23
C GLY A 14 0.06 7.51 -2.56
N LYS A 15 -0.57 8.54 -2.00
CA LYS A 15 -0.16 9.94 -2.17
C LYS A 15 1.01 10.25 -1.22
N PRO A 16 2.10 10.88 -1.68
CA PRO A 16 3.12 11.40 -0.77
C PRO A 16 2.52 12.39 0.23
N LEU A 17 2.77 12.18 1.52
CA LEU A 17 2.39 13.12 2.57
C LEU A 17 3.50 14.15 2.77
N LEU A 18 3.16 15.36 3.25
CA LEU A 18 4.15 16.40 3.55
C LEU A 18 5.14 15.97 4.64
N LEU A 19 4.71 15.07 5.54
CA LEU A 19 5.55 14.41 6.55
C LEU A 19 6.16 13.08 6.07
N ASP A 20 6.08 12.74 4.78
CA ASP A 20 7.02 11.76 4.19
C ASP A 20 8.41 12.40 4.27
N THR A 21 9.03 12.34 5.44
CA THR A 21 10.48 12.42 5.56
C THR A 21 11.02 11.37 4.61
N ALA A 22 12.03 11.72 3.81
CA ALA A 22 12.68 10.77 2.93
C ALA A 22 13.10 9.57 3.79
N HIS A 23 12.35 8.48 3.70
CA HIS A 23 12.75 7.24 4.33
C HIS A 23 13.96 6.82 3.53
N GLU A 24 15.15 7.00 4.09
CA GLU A 24 16.44 6.89 3.38
C GLU A 24 16.60 5.54 2.65
N ARG A 25 15.76 4.54 2.98
CA ARG A 25 15.81 3.18 2.45
C ARG A 25 14.64 2.75 1.54
N HIS A 26 13.54 3.49 1.45
CA HIS A 26 12.36 3.02 0.71
C HIS A 26 11.82 4.08 -0.26
N MET A 27 12.31 4.03 -1.50
CA MET A 27 11.75 4.80 -2.60
C MET A 27 10.29 4.39 -2.85
N ARG A 28 9.45 5.34 -3.23
CA ARG A 28 8.08 5.04 -3.66
C ARG A 28 8.11 4.23 -4.97
N PRO A 29 7.17 3.28 -5.19
CA PRO A 29 7.23 2.37 -6.34
C PRO A 29 7.29 3.08 -7.70
N LEU A 30 6.61 4.22 -7.85
CA LEU A 30 6.62 4.99 -9.10
C LEU A 30 7.95 5.72 -9.38
N THR A 31 8.79 5.87 -8.36
CA THR A 31 10.09 6.55 -8.44
C THR A 31 11.27 5.61 -8.29
N ASP A 32 11.01 4.30 -8.12
CA ASP A 32 12.05 3.28 -8.04
C ASP A 32 12.80 3.15 -9.37
N THR A 33 14.13 3.16 -9.31
CA THR A 33 14.96 3.19 -10.51
C THR A 33 14.90 1.85 -11.26
N ASP A 34 14.84 0.72 -10.56
CA ASP A 34 14.82 -0.60 -11.18
C ASP A 34 13.47 -0.86 -11.85
N ILE A 35 12.36 -0.48 -11.19
CA ILE A 35 11.02 -0.52 -11.79
C ILE A 35 10.97 0.39 -13.02
N PHE A 36 11.55 1.59 -12.94
CA PHE A 36 11.64 2.48 -14.09
C PHE A 36 12.39 1.79 -15.24
N GLN A 37 13.61 1.28 -15.02
CA GLN A 37 14.38 0.62 -16.09
C GLN A 37 13.66 -0.59 -16.68
N LEU A 38 13.01 -1.40 -15.86
CA LEU A 38 12.24 -2.56 -16.31
C LEU A 38 11.04 -2.12 -17.19
N SER A 39 10.38 -1.03 -16.82
CA SER A 39 9.21 -0.53 -17.54
C SER A 39 9.54 0.03 -18.94
N ARG A 40 10.72 0.64 -19.11
CA ARG A 40 11.08 1.45 -20.31
C ARG A 40 10.94 0.74 -21.65
N LYS A 41 11.12 -0.58 -21.69
CA LYS A 41 11.15 -1.34 -22.96
C LYS A 41 9.77 -1.58 -23.54
N ARG A 42 8.79 -1.90 -22.69
CA ARG A 42 7.49 -2.44 -23.12
C ARG A 42 6.28 -1.73 -22.53
N PHE A 43 6.48 -0.93 -21.50
CA PHE A 43 5.42 -0.27 -20.76
C PHE A 43 5.46 1.23 -21.03
N ARG A 44 4.28 1.86 -20.99
CA ARG A 44 4.14 3.32 -21.13
C ARG A 44 4.62 4.06 -19.88
N SER A 45 4.46 3.44 -18.71
CA SER A 45 4.84 3.98 -17.42
C SER A 45 5.16 2.89 -16.39
N PRO A 46 5.89 3.22 -15.31
CA PRO A 46 6.08 2.34 -14.16
C PRO A 46 4.76 1.84 -13.56
N ALA A 47 3.73 2.70 -13.55
CA ALA A 47 2.40 2.35 -13.06
C ALA A 47 1.81 1.15 -13.81
N GLN A 48 1.90 1.14 -15.14
CA GLN A 48 1.39 0.04 -15.96
C GLN A 48 2.11 -1.28 -15.66
N LEU A 49 3.43 -1.26 -15.44
CA LEU A 49 4.23 -2.43 -15.05
C LEU A 49 3.79 -2.95 -13.67
N ILE A 50 3.73 -2.08 -12.66
CA ILE A 50 3.35 -2.44 -11.28
C ILE A 50 1.94 -3.05 -11.25
N LEU A 51 0.96 -2.38 -11.85
CA LEU A 51 -0.43 -2.85 -11.85
C LEU A 51 -0.59 -4.19 -12.58
N SER A 52 0.13 -4.38 -13.69
CA SER A 52 0.11 -5.64 -14.43
C SER A 52 0.71 -6.78 -13.61
N TRP A 53 1.80 -6.53 -12.89
CA TRP A 53 2.43 -7.49 -11.98
C TRP A 53 1.49 -7.91 -10.84
N ILE A 54 0.78 -6.96 -10.21
CA ILE A 54 -0.20 -7.27 -9.14
C ILE A 54 -1.36 -8.11 -9.70
N VAL A 55 -1.96 -7.70 -10.82
CA VAL A 55 -3.11 -8.40 -11.41
C VAL A 55 -2.77 -9.82 -11.84
N GLN A 56 -1.56 -10.07 -12.36
CA GLN A 56 -1.12 -11.40 -12.75
C GLN A 56 -0.94 -12.38 -11.59
N GLN A 57 -0.89 -11.88 -10.35
CA GLN A 57 -0.88 -12.69 -9.13
C GLN A 57 -2.28 -12.99 -8.61
N ASN A 58 -3.32 -12.73 -9.43
CA ASN A 58 -4.72 -12.89 -9.06
C ASN A 58 -5.17 -11.92 -7.94
N ILE A 59 -4.61 -10.71 -7.91
CA ILE A 59 -4.95 -9.65 -6.96
C ILE A 59 -5.60 -8.48 -7.73
N SER A 60 -6.81 -8.08 -7.33
CA SER A 60 -7.46 -6.91 -7.93
C SER A 60 -6.78 -5.61 -7.49
N VAL A 61 -6.79 -4.57 -8.32
CA VAL A 61 -6.17 -3.27 -8.01
C VAL A 61 -7.19 -2.14 -8.14
N VAL A 62 -7.06 -1.12 -7.29
CA VAL A 62 -7.88 0.10 -7.33
C VAL A 62 -7.02 1.38 -7.36
N PRO A 63 -6.25 1.62 -8.45
CA PRO A 63 -5.38 2.78 -8.54
C PRO A 63 -6.20 4.08 -8.70
N ARG A 64 -6.10 4.98 -7.71
CA ARG A 64 -6.73 6.31 -7.78
C ARG A 64 -5.98 7.22 -8.76
N THR A 65 -6.71 7.94 -9.61
CA THR A 65 -6.18 9.04 -10.42
C THR A 65 -7.26 10.09 -10.70
N SER A 66 -6.85 11.37 -10.84
CA SER A 66 -7.68 12.45 -11.38
C SER A 66 -7.26 12.87 -12.80
N ARG A 67 -6.20 12.26 -13.35
CA ARG A 67 -5.65 12.58 -14.68
C ARG A 67 -6.11 11.53 -15.68
N ILE A 68 -6.71 11.98 -16.77
CA ILE A 68 -7.21 11.10 -17.85
C ILE A 68 -6.11 10.26 -18.48
N THR A 69 -4.89 10.80 -18.62
CA THR A 69 -3.74 10.08 -19.17
C THR A 69 -3.38 8.86 -18.31
N HIS A 70 -3.28 9.05 -16.99
CA HIS A 70 -3.02 7.96 -16.05
C HIS A 70 -4.20 6.97 -16.01
N LEU A 71 -5.45 7.43 -16.15
CA LEU A 71 -6.60 6.54 -16.21
C LEU A 71 -6.47 5.59 -17.41
N THR A 72 -6.19 6.14 -18.59
CA THR A 72 -5.96 5.36 -19.81
C THR A 72 -4.79 4.39 -19.65
N GLU A 73 -3.68 4.80 -19.02
CA GLU A 73 -2.54 3.92 -18.76
C GLU A 73 -2.89 2.77 -17.79
N ASN A 74 -3.58 3.09 -16.69
CA ASN A 74 -3.97 2.13 -15.65
C ASN A 74 -4.98 1.09 -16.18
N MET A 75 -5.80 1.45 -17.16
CA MET A 75 -6.76 0.54 -17.80
C MET A 75 -6.11 -0.37 -18.84
N ASN A 76 -5.05 0.08 -19.51
CA ASN A 76 -4.41 -0.64 -20.60
C ASN A 76 -3.28 -1.57 -20.11
N LEU A 77 -3.56 -2.45 -19.14
CA LEU A 77 -2.55 -3.34 -18.58
C LEU A 77 -1.98 -4.32 -19.63
N LYS A 78 -0.74 -4.76 -19.43
CA LYS A 78 -0.03 -5.67 -20.34
C LYS A 78 0.49 -6.87 -19.58
N ARG A 79 0.31 -8.07 -20.15
CA ARG A 79 0.88 -9.28 -19.55
C ARG A 79 2.42 -9.23 -19.56
N LEU A 80 3.00 -9.31 -18.37
CA LEU A 80 4.42 -9.51 -18.13
C LEU A 80 4.86 -10.90 -18.62
N SER A 81 6.05 -10.97 -19.18
CA SER A 81 6.73 -12.24 -19.44
C SER A 81 7.18 -12.89 -18.13
N THR A 82 7.58 -14.16 -18.20
CA THR A 82 8.14 -14.88 -17.03
C THR A 82 9.34 -14.15 -16.45
N GLU A 83 10.23 -13.63 -17.31
CA GLU A 83 11.43 -12.90 -16.92
C GLU A 83 11.08 -11.58 -16.21
N GLU A 84 10.07 -10.86 -16.70
CA GLU A 84 9.60 -9.62 -16.06
C GLU A 84 8.93 -9.91 -14.71
N MET A 85 8.16 -11.00 -14.58
CA MET A 85 7.60 -11.43 -13.30
C MET A 85 8.68 -11.77 -12.28
N VAL A 86 9.73 -12.49 -12.71
CA VAL A 86 10.89 -12.81 -11.87
C VAL A 86 11.66 -11.55 -11.48
N ALA A 87 11.89 -10.64 -12.43
CA ALA A 87 12.58 -9.38 -12.16
C ALA A 87 11.83 -8.52 -11.12
N MET A 88 10.51 -8.39 -11.27
CA MET A 88 9.67 -7.71 -10.27
C MET A 88 9.77 -8.37 -8.89
N SER A 89 9.74 -9.71 -8.83
CA SER A 89 9.90 -10.43 -7.56
C SER A 89 11.28 -10.24 -6.91
N LEU A 90 12.34 -10.07 -7.71
CA LEU A 90 13.68 -9.76 -7.19
C LEU A 90 13.75 -8.33 -6.66
N ILE A 91 13.19 -7.36 -7.39
CA ILE A 91 13.10 -5.96 -6.96
C ILE A 91 12.38 -5.86 -5.62
N THR A 92 11.18 -6.47 -5.49
CA THR A 92 10.41 -6.41 -4.24
C THR A 92 11.17 -7.00 -3.05
N ARG A 93 11.90 -8.11 -3.26
CA ARG A 93 12.72 -8.73 -2.21
C ARG A 93 13.91 -7.87 -1.80
N MET A 94 14.53 -7.14 -2.74
CA MET A 94 15.65 -6.23 -2.44
C MET A 94 15.19 -4.99 -1.69
N VAL A 95 14.04 -4.42 -2.07
CA VAL A 95 13.45 -3.25 -1.39
C VAL A 95 12.98 -3.62 0.01
N GLY A 96 12.47 -4.83 0.19
CA GLY A 96 11.90 -5.29 1.46
C GLY A 96 10.47 -4.81 1.68
N GLU A 97 9.89 -5.24 2.79
CA GLU A 97 8.52 -4.87 3.17
C GLU A 97 8.50 -3.47 3.78
N PHE A 98 7.62 -2.62 3.27
CA PHE A 98 7.44 -1.27 3.80
C PHE A 98 5.99 -0.81 3.61
N ARG A 99 5.44 -0.12 4.61
CA ARG A 99 4.06 0.35 4.62
C ARG A 99 4.00 1.88 4.66
N PHE A 100 3.51 2.47 3.57
CA PHE A 100 3.30 3.93 3.50
C PHE A 100 2.05 4.40 4.27
N SER A 101 1.06 3.53 4.45
CA SER A 101 -0.15 3.81 5.22
C SER A 101 -0.06 3.10 6.56
N ASP A 102 0.70 3.70 7.46
CA ASP A 102 0.94 3.21 8.81
C ASP A 102 0.18 4.08 9.81
N PRO A 103 -0.94 3.60 10.39
CA PRO A 103 -1.79 4.40 11.26
C PRO A 103 -1.37 4.29 12.73
N ARG A 104 -0.21 3.69 13.05
CA ARG A 104 0.21 3.42 14.43
C ARG A 104 0.25 4.64 15.31
N HIS A 105 0.71 5.75 14.75
CA HIS A 105 0.78 7.00 15.48
C HIS A 105 -0.62 7.57 15.76
N GLU A 106 -1.54 7.51 14.79
CA GLU A 106 -2.91 7.99 14.94
C GLU A 106 -3.77 7.10 15.84
N LEU A 107 -3.55 5.78 15.80
CA LEU A 107 -4.30 4.82 16.59
C LEU A 107 -3.70 4.60 17.99
N GLY A 108 -2.41 4.90 18.17
CA GLY A 108 -1.70 4.68 19.43
C GLY A 108 -1.29 3.23 19.68
N PHE A 109 -1.46 2.33 18.71
CA PHE A 109 -1.03 0.92 18.77
C PHE A 109 -0.78 0.32 17.37
N ASP A 110 -0.10 -0.82 17.32
CA ASP A 110 0.24 -1.54 16.08
C ASP A 110 -0.84 -2.52 15.64
N ILE A 111 -1.74 -2.07 14.76
CA ILE A 111 -2.77 -2.93 14.16
C ILE A 111 -2.23 -4.02 13.23
N PHE A 112 -0.93 -4.02 12.94
CA PHE A 112 -0.28 -5.03 12.10
C PHE A 112 0.57 -6.01 12.92
N ASP A 113 0.64 -5.85 14.24
CA ASP A 113 1.18 -6.85 15.14
C ASP A 113 0.14 -7.95 15.34
N GLU A 114 0.42 -9.15 14.83
CA GLU A 114 -0.47 -10.31 14.96
C GLU A 114 -0.41 -10.95 16.35
N GLU A 115 0.61 -10.63 17.17
CA GLU A 115 0.72 -11.10 18.56
C GLU A 115 -0.11 -10.21 19.50
N GLU A 116 -0.12 -8.90 19.25
CA GLU A 116 -0.79 -7.88 20.07
C GLU A 116 -1.73 -7.01 19.22
N ASP A 117 -2.84 -7.61 18.75
CA ASP A 117 -3.75 -7.03 17.74
C ASP A 117 -4.78 -6.02 18.29
N GLN A 118 -4.74 -5.75 19.59
CA GLN A 118 -5.67 -4.87 20.30
C GLN A 118 -4.91 -3.84 21.15
N PRO A 119 -5.49 -2.65 21.39
CA PRO A 119 -4.86 -1.67 22.25
C PRO A 119 -4.75 -2.20 23.69
N ALA A 120 -3.59 -2.00 24.32
CA ALA A 120 -3.34 -2.44 25.70
C ALA A 120 -4.27 -1.82 26.75
N LYS A 121 -5.01 -0.76 26.39
CA LYS A 121 -6.08 -0.17 27.17
C LYS A 121 -7.24 0.14 26.24
N GLU A 122 -8.43 -0.24 26.67
CA GLU A 122 -9.66 0.09 25.98
C GLU A 122 -9.97 1.59 26.13
N TRP A 123 -10.62 2.17 25.12
CA TRP A 123 -10.92 3.61 25.11
C TRP A 123 -11.83 4.04 26.28
N TRP A 124 -12.72 3.16 26.77
CA TRP A 124 -13.54 3.43 27.96
C TRP A 124 -12.74 3.42 29.26
N GLU A 125 -11.48 2.97 29.22
CA GLU A 125 -10.61 3.02 30.39
C GLU A 125 -9.89 4.36 30.58
N GLU A 126 -10.06 5.29 29.63
CA GLU A 126 -9.50 6.62 29.73
C GLU A 126 -10.02 7.36 30.97
N PRO A 127 -9.15 8.07 31.73
CA PRO A 127 -9.54 8.77 32.95
C PRO A 127 -10.74 9.71 32.75
N LEU A 128 -10.85 10.35 31.58
CA LEU A 128 -11.95 11.26 31.24
C LEU A 128 -13.29 10.53 31.12
N ILE A 129 -13.31 9.35 30.51
CA ILE A 129 -14.53 8.53 30.38
C ILE A 129 -14.86 7.82 31.70
N LYS A 130 -13.85 7.34 32.44
CA LYS A 130 -14.05 6.76 33.78
C LYS A 130 -14.66 7.75 34.78
N THR A 131 -14.32 9.04 34.65
CA THR A 131 -14.85 10.09 35.54
C THR A 131 -16.15 10.71 35.04
N ASN A 132 -16.51 10.52 33.76
CA ASN A 132 -17.73 11.06 33.14
C ASN A 132 -18.41 10.00 32.26
N PRO A 133 -19.00 8.94 32.85
CA PRO A 133 -19.56 7.82 32.11
C PRO A 133 -20.74 8.22 31.19
N GLU A 134 -21.40 9.34 31.45
CA GLU A 134 -22.44 9.92 30.58
C GLU A 134 -21.95 10.28 29.17
N LEU A 135 -20.65 10.49 28.96
CA LEU A 135 -20.08 10.72 27.62
C LEU A 135 -20.23 9.51 26.69
N LEU A 136 -20.38 8.29 27.24
CA LEU A 136 -20.66 7.08 26.47
C LEU A 136 -22.06 7.06 25.83
N MET A 137 -23.03 7.81 26.37
CA MET A 137 -24.40 7.81 25.85
C MET A 137 -24.60 8.75 24.64
N VAL A 138 -23.58 9.51 24.27
CA VAL A 138 -23.67 10.59 23.25
C VAL A 138 -22.82 10.28 22.00
N MET A 139 -22.05 9.18 22.01
CA MET A 139 -21.31 8.64 20.86
C MET A 139 -22.07 7.48 20.22
#